data_AF-A0A6M0K3N1-F1
#
_entry.id   AF-A0A6M0K3N1-F1
#
_cell.length_a   1.000
_cell.length_b   1.000
_cell.length_c   1.000
_cell.angle_alpha   90.00
_cell.angle_beta   90.00
_cell.angle_gamma   90.00
#
_symmetry.space_group_name_H-M   'P 1'
#
loop_
_entity.id
_entity.type
_entity.pdbx_description
1 polymer ?
#
loop_
_entity_poly.entity_id
_entity_poly.type
_entity_poly.pdbx_seq_one_letter_code
_entity_poly.pdbx_strand_id
1 'polypeptide(L)'
;MRIFVDTNLLLDVLAKREPFYPAAARVWTMAETGTVPAAHGMVGNVWFDREQGRLVYNIEDPEHHLLTAGADVERSTEIDPTQKAAKVDGRSPATILASTFSDELAVHTNGQAKIFAVSVKDRGAVSLAGHAGKAFWFSKAGGAFVTSSYYYDHYPDWVQAWNAQKPALTYAGQSWELMQDPSEYLFGDSDERAYETDFPGFGRTFPHPYGAADDKYFTTRLTLSSAGNSLKAGWRRMISTFRPAHTVTHEGM
;
A
#
# COMPACT_ATOMS: atom_id res chain seq x y z
N MET A 1 19.87 -16.81 -4.00
CA MET A 1 19.34 -15.42 -4.00
C MET A 1 18.07 -15.41 -3.16
N ARG A 2 18.09 -14.79 -1.97
CA ARG A 2 16.91 -14.69 -1.09
C ARG A 2 16.31 -13.29 -1.27
N ILE A 3 15.08 -13.21 -1.77
CA ILE A 3 14.33 -11.96 -1.88
C ILE A 3 13.44 -11.89 -0.64
N PHE A 4 13.52 -10.79 0.12
CA PHE A 4 12.57 -10.51 1.19
C PHE A 4 11.47 -9.61 0.61
N VAL A 5 10.23 -10.09 0.66
CA VAL A 5 9.05 -9.32 0.27
C VAL A 5 8.14 -9.21 1.46
N ASP A 6 8.05 -8.01 2.01
CA ASP A 6 7.09 -7.72 3.06
C ASP A 6 5.75 -7.30 2.46
N THR A 7 4.69 -7.90 2.97
CA THR A 7 3.33 -7.61 2.59
C THR A 7 2.54 -7.47 3.88
N ASN A 8 1.73 -6.42 3.98
CA ASN A 8 0.75 -6.21 5.07
C ASN A 8 -0.33 -7.31 5.19
N LEU A 9 -0.13 -8.49 4.60
CA LEU A 9 -1.08 -9.61 4.58
C LEU A 9 -1.35 -10.20 5.97
N LEU A 10 -0.41 -10.06 6.92
CA LEU A 10 -0.44 -10.82 8.17
C LEU A 10 -1.14 -10.13 9.36
N LEU A 11 -1.40 -8.82 9.30
CA LEU A 11 -1.91 -8.04 10.45
C LEU A 11 -3.43 -7.75 10.41
N ASP A 12 -4.16 -8.21 9.39
CA ASP A 12 -5.60 -7.92 9.24
C ASP A 12 -6.53 -8.96 9.92
N VAL A 13 -5.96 -10.00 10.55
CA VAL A 13 -6.71 -11.19 10.99
C VAL A 13 -7.16 -11.13 12.46
N LEU A 14 -6.62 -10.24 13.31
CA LEU A 14 -6.78 -10.37 14.78
C LEU A 14 -7.29 -9.15 15.54
N ALA A 15 -7.73 -8.07 14.88
CA ALA A 15 -8.28 -6.91 15.57
C ALA A 15 -9.70 -6.57 15.11
N LYS A 16 -10.47 -5.99 16.03
CA LYS A 16 -11.82 -5.46 15.82
C LYS A 16 -11.82 -4.66 14.50
N ARG A 17 -12.66 -5.08 13.54
CA ARG A 17 -12.80 -4.43 12.23
C ARG A 17 -13.43 -3.06 12.40
N GLU A 18 -12.63 -2.07 12.73
CA GLU A 18 -12.94 -0.71 12.35
C GLU A 18 -12.62 -0.59 10.85
N PRO A 19 -13.52 -0.05 10.00
CA PRO A 19 -13.26 0.12 8.57
C PRO A 19 -11.99 0.93 8.28
N PHE A 20 -11.50 1.67 9.28
CA PHE A 20 -10.24 2.39 9.27
C PHE A 20 -9.52 2.24 10.61
N TYR A 21 -8.36 1.58 10.63
CA TYR A 21 -7.46 1.68 11.77
C TYR A 21 -7.03 3.15 11.93
N PRO A 22 -7.36 3.83 13.03
CA PRO A 22 -7.10 5.27 13.19
C PRO A 22 -5.60 5.59 13.13
N ALA A 23 -4.74 4.59 13.36
CA ALA A 23 -3.29 4.73 13.31
C ALA A 23 -2.60 3.49 12.71
N ALA A 24 -3.01 3.07 11.51
CA ALA A 24 -2.39 1.93 10.82
C ALA A 24 -0.86 2.09 10.65
N ALA A 25 -0.41 3.29 10.27
CA ALA A 25 0.99 3.66 10.20
C ALA A 25 1.78 3.36 11.48
N ARG A 26 1.18 3.71 12.63
CA ARG A 26 1.76 3.45 13.96
C ARG A 26 1.99 1.95 14.18
N VAL A 27 1.01 1.12 13.82
CA VAL A 27 1.08 -0.34 14.04
C VAL A 27 2.17 -0.96 13.16
N TRP A 28 2.23 -0.61 11.88
CA TRP A 28 3.26 -1.14 10.98
C TRP A 28 4.65 -0.68 11.39
N THR A 29 4.84 0.61 11.67
CA THR A 29 6.15 1.09 12.12
C THR A 29 6.57 0.46 13.44
N MET A 30 5.66 0.21 14.38
CA MET A 30 5.97 -0.52 15.62
C MET A 30 6.40 -1.97 15.34
N ALA A 31 5.73 -2.67 14.42
CA ALA A 31 6.11 -4.02 14.02
C ALA A 31 7.50 -4.07 13.39
N GLU A 32 7.82 -3.10 12.53
CA GLU A 32 9.08 -3.04 11.79
C GLU A 32 10.26 -2.55 12.62
N THR A 33 10.03 -1.63 13.55
CA THR A 33 11.11 -1.04 14.36
C THR A 33 11.30 -1.76 15.69
N GLY A 34 10.33 -2.57 16.12
CA GLY A 34 10.33 -3.20 17.44
C GLY A 34 10.24 -2.19 18.60
N THR A 35 9.90 -0.93 18.35
CA THR A 35 9.85 0.13 19.35
C THR A 35 8.52 0.89 19.33
N VAL A 36 8.37 1.88 20.21
CA VAL A 36 7.13 2.65 20.42
C VAL A 36 7.14 4.00 19.71
N PRO A 37 5.99 4.67 19.52
CA PRO A 37 5.93 5.97 18.83
C PRO A 37 6.77 7.07 19.44
N ALA A 38 6.99 7.01 20.76
CA ALA A 38 7.89 7.95 21.44
C ALA A 38 9.34 7.84 20.96
N ALA A 39 9.74 6.70 20.38
CA ALA A 39 11.08 6.46 19.84
C ALA A 39 11.11 6.53 18.31
N HIS A 40 10.16 5.91 17.61
CA HIS A 40 10.16 5.86 16.14
C HIS A 40 9.44 7.04 15.45
N GLY A 41 8.84 7.97 16.20
CA GLY A 41 8.21 9.19 15.66
C GLY A 41 6.81 9.02 15.03
N MET A 42 6.49 7.84 14.51
CA MET A 42 5.18 7.55 13.88
C MET A 42 3.99 7.47 14.87
N VAL A 43 3.43 8.61 15.28
CA VAL A 43 2.36 8.70 16.29
C VAL A 43 0.94 8.44 15.77
N GLY A 44 0.72 8.48 14.46
CA GLY A 44 -0.58 8.29 13.82
C GLY A 44 -0.49 8.31 12.30
N ASN A 45 -1.62 8.13 11.61
CA ASN A 45 -1.68 8.32 10.15
C ASN A 45 -1.57 9.80 9.77
N VAL A 46 -2.06 10.68 10.65
CA VAL A 46 -1.99 12.13 10.53
C VAL A 46 -1.75 12.67 11.93
N TRP A 47 -0.96 13.72 12.07
CA TRP A 47 -0.82 14.47 13.32
C TRP A 47 -0.82 15.97 13.06
N PHE A 48 -1.09 16.76 14.10
CA PHE A 48 -0.93 18.20 14.02
C PHE A 48 0.54 18.57 14.21
N ASP A 49 1.15 19.11 13.17
CA ASP A 49 2.49 19.70 13.22
C ASP A 49 2.37 21.17 13.66
N ARG A 50 3.01 21.49 14.78
CA ARG A 50 2.96 22.81 15.40
C ARG A 50 3.77 23.86 14.64
N GLU A 51 4.87 23.45 14.01
CA GLU A 51 5.75 24.35 13.24
C GLU A 51 5.07 24.73 11.92
N GLN A 52 4.39 23.77 11.30
CA GLN A 52 3.64 23.99 10.05
C GLN A 52 2.20 24.49 10.28
N GLY A 53 1.71 24.46 11.52
CA GLY A 53 0.36 24.91 11.89
C GLY A 53 -0.77 24.13 11.22
N ARG A 54 -0.59 22.84 10.93
CA ARG A 54 -1.54 22.03 10.15
C ARG A 54 -1.49 20.56 10.51
N LEU A 55 -2.49 19.82 10.04
CA LEU A 55 -2.42 18.37 9.97
C LEU A 55 -1.42 17.94 8.87
N VAL A 56 -0.54 17.01 9.20
CA VAL A 56 0.52 16.44 8.35
C VAL A 56 0.27 14.96 8.17
N TYR A 57 0.31 14.49 6.92
CA TYR A 57 0.19 13.06 6.61
C TYR A 57 1.52 12.35 6.87
N ASN A 58 1.46 11.14 7.42
CA ASN A 58 2.58 10.58 8.14
C ASN A 58 3.84 10.28 7.32
N ILE A 59 3.68 10.06 6.02
CA ILE A 59 4.76 9.78 5.08
C ILE A 59 4.78 10.80 3.94
N GLU A 60 4.04 11.92 4.05
CA GLU A 60 4.15 12.95 3.02
C GLU A 60 5.54 13.58 3.06
N ASP A 61 6.11 13.81 1.88
CA ASP A 61 7.47 14.36 1.76
C ASP A 61 7.53 15.36 0.60
N PRO A 62 7.74 16.65 0.85
CA PRO A 62 7.84 17.66 -0.20
C PRO A 62 9.15 17.59 -1.01
N GLU A 63 10.17 16.87 -0.53
CA GLU A 63 11.46 16.72 -1.24
C GLU A 63 11.42 15.62 -2.31
N HIS A 64 10.31 14.88 -2.38
CA HIS A 64 10.10 13.78 -3.31
C HIS A 64 8.76 13.91 -4.01
N HIS A 65 8.58 13.16 -5.09
CA HIS A 65 7.37 13.17 -5.91
C HIS A 65 7.03 11.76 -6.37
N LEU A 66 5.79 11.53 -6.82
CA LEU A 66 5.41 10.26 -7.44
C LEU A 66 6.01 10.17 -8.84
N LEU A 67 6.54 9.00 -9.21
CA LEU A 67 7.10 8.81 -10.55
C LEU A 67 6.02 8.71 -11.64
N THR A 68 4.75 8.54 -11.27
CA THR A 68 3.63 8.57 -12.22
C THR A 68 2.87 9.88 -12.09
N ALA A 69 2.91 10.70 -13.14
CA ALA A 69 2.10 11.91 -13.21
C ALA A 69 0.61 11.58 -13.07
N GLY A 70 -0.10 12.34 -12.22
CA GLY A 70 -1.53 12.15 -12.00
C GLY A 70 -1.93 10.89 -11.22
N ALA A 71 -0.96 10.15 -10.65
CA ALA A 71 -1.26 8.99 -9.80
C ALA A 71 -1.43 9.34 -8.31
N ASP A 72 -1.39 10.62 -7.96
CA ASP A 72 -1.67 11.09 -6.61
C ASP A 72 -3.18 10.97 -6.28
N VAL A 73 -3.52 11.30 -5.05
CA VAL A 73 -4.88 11.30 -4.49
C VAL A 73 -5.81 12.18 -5.32
N GLU A 74 -6.80 11.55 -5.96
CA GLU A 74 -7.92 12.27 -6.58
C GLU A 74 -8.89 12.73 -5.48
N ARG A 75 -8.80 14.01 -5.08
CA ARG A 75 -9.53 14.55 -3.92
C ARG A 75 -11.04 14.39 -3.97
N SER A 76 -11.64 14.42 -5.17
CA SER A 76 -13.09 14.29 -5.40
C SER A 76 -13.62 12.88 -5.14
N THR A 77 -12.78 11.86 -5.29
CA THR A 77 -13.14 10.44 -5.19
C THR A 77 -12.49 9.76 -3.99
N GLU A 78 -11.48 10.39 -3.37
CA GLU A 78 -10.83 9.88 -2.18
C GLU A 78 -11.82 9.76 -1.01
N ILE A 79 -11.70 8.68 -0.26
CA ILE A 79 -12.55 8.36 0.89
C ILE A 79 -11.74 8.20 2.18
N ASP A 80 -10.44 7.98 2.07
CA ASP A 80 -9.50 7.95 3.19
C ASP A 80 -9.18 9.40 3.60
N PRO A 81 -9.67 9.86 4.77
CA PRO A 81 -9.41 11.22 5.23
C PRO A 81 -7.91 11.49 5.48
N THR A 82 -7.10 10.44 5.68
CA THR A 82 -5.66 10.58 5.88
C THR A 82 -4.94 10.99 4.59
N GLN A 83 -5.34 10.40 3.46
CA GLN A 83 -4.85 10.78 2.13
C GLN A 83 -5.31 12.18 1.74
N LYS A 84 -6.53 12.58 2.11
CA LYS A 84 -7.03 13.95 1.87
C LYS A 84 -6.25 15.02 2.63
N ALA A 85 -5.62 14.68 3.75
CA ALA A 85 -4.82 15.62 4.53
C ALA A 85 -3.46 15.91 3.89
N ALA A 86 -2.98 15.03 2.99
CA ALA A 86 -1.72 15.24 2.29
C ALA A 86 -1.78 16.47 1.39
N LYS A 87 -0.72 17.29 1.43
CA LYS A 87 -0.60 18.51 0.60
C LYS A 87 0.29 18.32 -0.63
N VAL A 88 1.10 17.27 -0.61
CA VAL A 88 2.04 16.91 -1.68
C VAL A 88 1.84 15.44 -2.07
N ASP A 89 2.31 15.07 -3.25
CA ASP A 89 2.22 13.72 -3.80
C ASP A 89 3.36 12.82 -3.28
N GLY A 90 4.51 13.40 -2.95
CA GLY A 90 5.69 12.71 -2.45
C GLY A 90 5.43 11.84 -1.22
N ARG A 91 6.06 10.66 -1.21
CA ARG A 91 5.95 9.66 -0.14
C ARG A 91 7.34 9.12 0.23
N SER A 92 7.71 9.17 1.51
CA SER A 92 9.01 8.67 1.98
C SER A 92 8.99 8.23 3.46
N PRO A 93 10.00 7.48 3.93
CA PRO A 93 10.12 7.09 5.33
C PRO A 93 10.80 8.18 6.21
N ALA A 94 10.99 9.42 5.72
CA ALA A 94 11.78 10.44 6.42
C ALA A 94 11.32 10.78 7.85
N THR A 95 10.06 10.49 8.19
CA THR A 95 9.48 10.70 9.51
C THR A 95 9.71 9.53 10.48
N ILE A 96 10.26 8.41 10.01
CA ILE A 96 10.61 7.24 10.84
C ILE A 96 11.98 7.48 11.45
N LEU A 97 12.04 7.67 12.76
CA LEU A 97 13.28 8.06 13.44
C LEU A 97 14.18 6.87 13.85
N ALA A 98 13.66 5.65 13.78
CA ALA A 98 14.36 4.43 14.15
C ALA A 98 14.63 3.55 12.92
N SER A 99 15.64 2.68 12.99
CA SER A 99 15.82 1.66 11.96
C SER A 99 14.67 0.65 12.00
N THR A 100 14.29 0.17 10.82
CA THR A 100 13.35 -0.95 10.65
C THR A 100 14.10 -2.28 10.50
N PHE A 101 13.39 -3.40 10.57
CA PHE A 101 13.91 -4.70 10.19
C PHE A 101 14.52 -4.69 8.79
N SER A 102 13.86 -4.01 7.84
CA SER A 102 14.39 -3.80 6.49
C SER A 102 15.75 -3.08 6.49
N ASP A 103 15.90 -2.03 7.30
CA ASP A 103 17.17 -1.30 7.43
C ASP A 103 18.27 -2.19 8.02
N GLU A 104 17.97 -2.91 9.10
CA GLU A 104 18.91 -3.82 9.75
C GLU A 104 19.29 -5.00 8.85
N LEU A 105 18.36 -5.52 8.04
CA LEU A 105 18.63 -6.56 7.06
C LEU A 105 19.57 -6.05 5.95
N ALA A 106 19.37 -4.81 5.49
CA ALA A 106 20.26 -4.18 4.53
C ALA A 106 21.68 -4.04 5.10
N VAL A 107 21.82 -3.53 6.33
CA VAL A 107 23.12 -3.41 7.02
C VAL A 107 23.77 -4.78 7.20
N HIS A 108 23.04 -5.76 7.74
CA HIS A 108 23.56 -7.10 8.00
C HIS A 108 24.06 -7.82 6.74
N THR A 109 23.45 -7.54 5.59
CA THR A 109 23.81 -8.15 4.30
C THR A 109 24.73 -7.28 3.46
N ASN A 110 25.24 -6.17 4.00
CA ASN A 110 26.03 -5.19 3.27
C ASN A 110 25.35 -4.76 1.95
N GLY A 111 24.05 -4.47 2.02
CA GLY A 111 23.20 -4.06 0.90
C GLY A 111 22.86 -5.16 -0.11
N GLN A 112 23.27 -6.42 0.10
CA GLN A 112 23.00 -7.50 -0.85
C GLN A 112 21.57 -8.05 -0.76
N ALA A 113 20.88 -7.84 0.36
CA ALA A 113 19.47 -8.18 0.47
C ALA A 113 18.63 -7.36 -0.51
N LYS A 114 17.70 -8.06 -1.19
CA LYS A 114 16.66 -7.42 -1.99
C LYS A 114 15.43 -7.26 -1.12
N ILE A 115 15.11 -6.01 -0.79
CA ILE A 115 14.04 -5.65 0.14
C ILE A 115 12.97 -4.88 -0.63
N PHE A 116 11.80 -5.49 -0.75
CA PHE A 116 10.64 -4.88 -1.38
C PHE A 116 9.45 -4.93 -0.44
N ALA A 117 8.72 -3.82 -0.34
CA ALA A 117 7.45 -3.75 0.36
C ALA A 117 6.33 -3.38 -0.60
N VAL A 118 5.21 -4.08 -0.49
CA VAL A 118 4.02 -3.82 -1.31
C VAL A 118 2.74 -3.76 -0.49
N SER A 119 1.92 -2.76 -0.79
CA SER A 119 0.63 -2.56 -0.11
C SER A 119 -0.40 -1.94 -1.05
N VAL A 120 -1.67 -1.95 -0.65
CA VAL A 120 -2.70 -1.11 -1.28
C VAL A 120 -2.68 0.32 -0.70
N LYS A 121 -1.98 0.52 0.42
CA LYS A 121 -1.81 1.80 1.11
C LYS A 121 -0.33 2.17 1.12
N ASP A 122 0.00 3.38 0.66
CA ASP A 122 1.35 3.95 0.68
C ASP A 122 2.03 3.85 2.05
N ARG A 123 1.37 4.30 3.13
CA ARG A 123 1.85 4.20 4.52
C ARG A 123 2.12 2.78 4.99
N GLY A 124 1.48 1.79 4.36
CA GLY A 124 1.80 0.40 4.59
C GLY A 124 3.12 0.00 3.92
N ALA A 125 3.26 0.32 2.64
CA ALA A 125 4.47 -0.03 1.88
C ALA A 125 5.71 0.72 2.39
N VAL A 126 5.59 2.02 2.67
CA VAL A 126 6.71 2.87 3.13
C VAL A 126 7.21 2.44 4.50
N SER A 127 6.31 2.22 5.47
CA SER A 127 6.70 1.76 6.81
C SER A 127 7.41 0.40 6.78
N LEU A 128 6.91 -0.54 5.96
CA LEU A 128 7.54 -1.86 5.77
C LEU A 128 8.89 -1.80 5.06
N ALA A 129 9.03 -0.93 4.06
CA ALA A 129 10.30 -0.79 3.34
C ALA A 129 11.39 -0.17 4.21
N GLY A 130 11.03 0.67 5.17
CA GLY A 130 12.00 1.50 5.89
C GLY A 130 12.78 2.41 4.95
N HIS A 131 13.96 2.81 5.40
CA HIS A 131 14.87 3.70 4.67
C HIS A 131 15.62 2.98 3.54
N ALA A 132 15.98 1.71 3.75
CA ALA A 132 16.83 0.96 2.84
C ALA A 132 16.04 0.18 1.76
N GLY A 133 14.78 -0.15 2.02
CA GLY A 133 13.95 -0.95 1.12
C GLY A 133 13.40 -0.19 -0.08
N LYS A 134 12.62 -0.88 -0.91
CA LYS A 134 11.87 -0.30 -2.04
C LYS A 134 10.37 -0.47 -1.83
N ALA A 135 9.63 0.64 -1.74
CA ALA A 135 8.18 0.61 -1.49
C ALA A 135 7.37 0.80 -2.77
N PHE A 136 6.29 0.03 -2.88
CA PHE A 136 5.31 0.16 -3.95
C PHE A 136 3.89 0.07 -3.41
N TRP A 137 3.00 0.92 -3.90
CA TRP A 137 1.60 0.91 -3.48
C TRP A 137 0.64 1.09 -4.63
N PHE A 138 -0.59 0.62 -4.46
CA PHE A 138 -1.61 0.75 -5.49
C PHE A 138 -2.18 2.17 -5.49
N SER A 139 -2.03 2.89 -6.61
CA SER A 139 -2.72 4.16 -6.85
C SER A 139 -4.13 3.89 -7.36
N LYS A 140 -5.14 4.39 -6.64
CA LYS A 140 -6.54 4.31 -7.09
C LYS A 140 -6.80 5.18 -8.32
N ALA A 141 -6.18 6.35 -8.38
CA ALA A 141 -6.29 7.25 -9.54
C ALA A 141 -5.65 6.63 -10.79
N GLY A 142 -4.49 5.99 -10.64
CA GLY A 142 -3.77 5.36 -11.76
C GLY A 142 -4.18 3.92 -12.08
N GLY A 143 -4.88 3.23 -11.19
CA GLY A 143 -5.21 1.80 -11.32
C GLY A 143 -3.98 0.89 -11.41
N ALA A 144 -2.85 1.33 -10.85
CA ALA A 144 -1.52 0.75 -11.06
C ALA A 144 -0.67 0.82 -9.78
N PHE A 145 0.38 -0.01 -9.71
CA PHE A 145 1.35 0.11 -8.63
C PHE A 145 2.35 1.23 -8.92
N VAL A 146 2.55 2.12 -7.96
CA VAL A 146 3.39 3.31 -8.07
C VAL A 146 4.45 3.34 -6.98
N THR A 147 5.45 4.22 -7.16
CA THR A 147 6.50 4.53 -6.19
C THR A 147 6.87 6.01 -6.26
N SER A 148 7.76 6.47 -5.38
CA SER A 148 8.25 7.85 -5.34
C SER A 148 9.72 7.97 -5.72
N SER A 149 10.15 9.19 -5.99
CA SER A 149 11.54 9.54 -6.27
C SER A 149 12.50 9.27 -5.12
N TYR A 150 12.01 9.01 -3.90
CA TYR A 150 12.84 8.50 -2.80
C TYR A 150 13.47 7.14 -3.14
N TYR A 151 12.70 6.27 -3.81
CA TYR A 151 13.10 4.88 -4.04
C TYR A 151 13.81 4.67 -5.38
N TYR A 152 13.43 5.44 -6.41
CA TYR A 152 13.95 5.32 -7.77
C TYR A 152 13.93 6.66 -8.50
N ASP A 153 14.94 6.93 -9.34
CA ASP A 153 14.91 8.11 -10.23
C ASP A 153 13.89 7.92 -11.38
N HIS A 154 13.72 6.68 -11.84
CA HIS A 154 12.81 6.30 -12.91
C HIS A 154 12.23 4.91 -12.66
N TYR A 155 11.05 4.62 -13.20
CA TYR A 155 10.44 3.30 -13.02
C TYR A 155 11.32 2.20 -13.60
N PRO A 156 11.61 1.15 -12.82
CA PRO A 156 12.20 -0.07 -13.36
C PRO A 156 11.32 -0.68 -14.45
N ASP A 157 11.94 -1.25 -15.48
CA ASP A 157 11.24 -1.87 -16.62
C ASP A 157 10.19 -2.91 -16.20
N TRP A 158 10.47 -3.68 -15.15
CA TRP A 158 9.55 -4.70 -14.65
C TRP A 158 8.27 -4.11 -14.04
N VAL A 159 8.35 -2.91 -13.45
CA VAL A 159 7.17 -2.19 -12.94
C VAL A 159 6.33 -1.68 -14.11
N GLN A 160 7.00 -1.13 -15.13
CA GLN A 160 6.33 -0.67 -16.35
C GLN A 160 5.64 -1.83 -17.06
N ALA A 161 6.33 -2.97 -17.22
CA ALA A 161 5.79 -4.18 -17.84
C ALA A 161 4.61 -4.77 -17.05
N TRP A 162 4.64 -4.71 -15.72
CA TRP A 162 3.50 -5.11 -14.89
C TRP A 162 2.29 -4.17 -15.08
N ASN A 163 2.51 -2.85 -14.98
CA ASN A 163 1.44 -1.86 -15.10
C ASN A 163 0.83 -1.84 -16.52
N ALA A 164 1.63 -2.11 -17.56
CA ALA A 164 1.15 -2.21 -18.94
C ALA A 164 0.11 -3.33 -19.15
N GLN A 165 0.14 -4.38 -18.33
CA GLN A 165 -0.87 -5.45 -18.37
C GLN A 165 -2.23 -5.00 -17.83
N LYS A 166 -2.29 -3.86 -17.14
CA LYS A 166 -3.49 -3.30 -16.51
C LYS A 166 -4.27 -4.35 -15.69
N PRO A 167 -3.62 -5.03 -14.72
CA PRO A 167 -4.21 -6.17 -14.01
C PRO A 167 -5.48 -5.82 -13.23
N ALA A 168 -5.69 -4.55 -12.87
CA ALA A 168 -6.94 -4.11 -12.26
C ALA A 168 -8.15 -4.30 -13.19
N LEU A 169 -7.98 -4.14 -14.51
CA LEU A 169 -9.07 -4.22 -15.48
C LEU A 169 -9.64 -5.64 -15.64
N THR A 170 -8.94 -6.68 -15.16
CA THR A 170 -9.47 -8.05 -15.19
C THR A 170 -10.71 -8.21 -14.31
N TYR A 171 -10.93 -7.30 -13.36
CA TYR A 171 -12.09 -7.27 -12.46
C TYR A 171 -13.26 -6.42 -12.99
N ALA A 172 -13.10 -5.75 -14.13
CA ALA A 172 -14.15 -4.90 -14.69
C ALA A 172 -15.40 -5.74 -15.03
N GLY A 173 -16.56 -5.26 -14.59
CA GLY A 173 -17.85 -5.95 -14.76
C GLY A 173 -18.03 -7.21 -13.90
N GLN A 174 -17.08 -7.52 -13.01
CA GLN A 174 -17.20 -8.64 -12.06
C GLN A 174 -17.74 -8.16 -10.71
N SER A 175 -17.99 -9.12 -9.82
CA SER A 175 -18.40 -8.90 -8.45
C SER A 175 -17.50 -9.65 -7.47
N TRP A 176 -17.41 -9.15 -6.25
CA TRP A 176 -16.94 -9.95 -5.13
C TRP A 176 -18.08 -10.84 -4.63
N GLU A 177 -17.88 -12.15 -4.74
CA GLU A 177 -18.83 -13.17 -4.29
C GLU A 177 -18.25 -13.96 -3.11
N LEU A 178 -19.13 -14.60 -2.35
CA LEU A 178 -18.73 -15.55 -1.31
C LEU A 178 -18.04 -16.76 -1.96
N MET A 179 -17.01 -17.29 -1.31
CA MET A 179 -16.27 -18.45 -1.82
C MET A 179 -16.95 -19.78 -1.47
N GLN A 180 -17.80 -19.76 -0.44
CA GLN A 180 -18.57 -20.91 0.06
C GLN A 180 -20.04 -20.50 0.17
N ASP A 181 -20.91 -21.46 0.45
CA ASP A 181 -22.30 -21.17 0.80
C ASP A 181 -22.36 -20.28 2.06
N PRO A 182 -23.28 -19.29 2.14
CA PRO A 182 -23.48 -18.50 3.35
C PRO A 182 -23.53 -19.33 4.64
N SER A 183 -24.14 -20.52 4.64
CA SER A 183 -24.26 -21.37 5.84
C SER A 183 -22.92 -21.80 6.44
N GLU A 184 -21.85 -21.80 5.65
CA GLU A 184 -20.50 -22.15 6.10
C GLU A 184 -19.80 -21.01 6.85
N TYR A 185 -20.32 -19.79 6.76
CA TYR A 185 -19.80 -18.63 7.47
C TYR A 185 -20.48 -18.50 8.84
N LEU A 186 -19.69 -18.29 9.90
CA LEU A 186 -20.18 -18.11 11.28
C LEU A 186 -21.30 -17.05 11.41
N PHE A 187 -21.30 -16.05 10.53
CA PHE A 187 -22.28 -14.97 10.47
C PHE A 187 -22.99 -14.90 9.10
N GLY A 188 -23.12 -16.02 8.39
CA GLY A 188 -23.70 -16.02 7.04
C GLY A 188 -25.19 -15.68 6.97
N ASP A 189 -25.92 -15.82 8.09
CA ASP A 189 -27.32 -15.37 8.24
C ASP A 189 -27.46 -13.86 8.54
N SER A 190 -26.33 -13.16 8.58
CA SER A 190 -26.18 -11.81 9.11
C SER A 190 -25.58 -10.83 8.10
N ASP A 191 -25.83 -11.04 6.80
CA ASP A 191 -25.20 -10.32 5.69
C ASP A 191 -25.54 -8.83 5.63
N GLU A 192 -26.75 -8.43 6.05
CA GLU A 192 -27.11 -7.01 6.11
C GLU A 192 -27.16 -6.50 7.56
N ARG A 193 -26.28 -5.52 7.87
CA ARG A 193 -26.29 -4.85 9.18
C ARG A 193 -26.29 -3.34 9.05
N ALA A 194 -27.10 -2.66 9.87
CA ALA A 194 -27.25 -1.21 9.83
C ALA A 194 -25.94 -0.43 10.12
N TYR A 195 -25.00 -1.06 10.83
CA TYR A 195 -23.69 -0.50 11.14
C TYR A 195 -22.65 -0.72 10.03
N GLU A 196 -22.99 -1.45 8.95
CA GLU A 196 -22.10 -1.60 7.79
C GLU A 196 -22.14 -0.36 6.90
N THR A 197 -21.01 -0.09 6.27
CA THR A 197 -20.89 1.04 5.34
C THR A 197 -21.56 0.66 4.02
N ASP A 198 -22.61 1.40 3.65
CA ASP A 198 -23.21 1.30 2.32
C ASP A 198 -22.40 2.14 1.33
N PHE A 199 -21.37 1.53 0.73
CA PHE A 199 -20.49 2.22 -0.19
C PHE A 199 -21.13 2.31 -1.59
N PRO A 200 -21.14 3.50 -2.26
CA PRO A 200 -21.82 3.70 -3.53
C PRO A 200 -21.50 2.65 -4.60
N GLY A 201 -22.53 1.94 -5.07
CA GLY A 201 -22.41 0.90 -6.09
C GLY A 201 -21.75 -0.40 -5.64
N PHE A 202 -21.34 -0.51 -4.38
CA PHE A 202 -20.77 -1.72 -3.77
C PHE A 202 -21.79 -2.42 -2.85
N GLY A 203 -22.65 -1.64 -2.18
CA GLY A 203 -23.71 -2.16 -1.31
C GLY A 203 -23.20 -2.69 0.03
N ARG A 204 -24.14 -3.15 0.87
CA ARG A 204 -23.86 -3.77 2.18
C ARG A 204 -23.81 -5.30 2.11
N THR A 205 -24.57 -5.89 1.21
CA THR A 205 -24.76 -7.34 1.09
C THR A 205 -24.04 -7.92 -0.11
N PHE A 206 -23.72 -9.21 -0.06
CA PHE A 206 -23.19 -9.92 -1.22
C PHE A 206 -24.26 -10.15 -2.30
N PRO A 207 -23.87 -10.21 -3.59
CA PRO A 207 -22.52 -9.95 -4.11
C PRO A 207 -22.21 -8.46 -4.23
N HIS A 208 -20.96 -8.06 -4.04
CA HIS A 208 -20.53 -6.66 -4.15
C HIS A 208 -19.99 -6.35 -5.56
N PRO A 209 -20.69 -5.57 -6.41
CA PRO A 209 -20.26 -5.31 -7.77
C PRO A 209 -19.05 -4.38 -7.83
N TYR A 210 -18.02 -4.73 -8.59
CA TYR A 210 -16.89 -3.84 -8.85
C TYR A 210 -17.24 -2.72 -9.83
N GLY A 211 -18.23 -2.94 -10.70
CA GLY A 211 -18.67 -1.97 -11.71
C GLY A 211 -17.81 -1.99 -12.98
N ALA A 212 -18.12 -1.06 -13.89
CA ALA A 212 -17.40 -0.90 -15.14
C ALA A 212 -16.00 -0.30 -14.91
N ALA A 213 -15.08 -0.51 -15.85
CA ALA A 213 -13.70 -0.05 -15.77
C ALA A 213 -13.54 1.47 -15.67
N ASP A 214 -14.49 2.22 -16.24
CA ASP A 214 -14.54 3.68 -16.28
C ASP A 214 -15.32 4.31 -15.12
N ASP A 215 -15.86 3.49 -14.21
CA ASP A 215 -16.51 3.99 -13.02
C ASP A 215 -15.49 4.60 -12.05
N LYS A 216 -15.77 5.83 -11.60
CA LYS A 216 -14.89 6.60 -10.70
C LYS A 216 -14.52 5.91 -9.38
N TYR A 217 -15.31 4.93 -8.94
CA TYR A 217 -15.05 4.14 -7.74
C TYR A 217 -14.57 2.72 -8.04
N PHE A 218 -14.37 2.34 -9.31
CA PHE A 218 -13.93 0.99 -9.70
C PHE A 218 -12.69 0.55 -8.90
N THR A 219 -11.60 1.29 -9.00
CA THR A 219 -10.34 0.98 -8.30
C THR A 219 -10.47 1.08 -6.78
N THR A 220 -11.31 1.98 -6.27
CA THR A 220 -11.62 2.07 -4.83
C THR A 220 -12.27 0.79 -4.33
N ARG A 221 -13.30 0.30 -5.03
CA ARG A 221 -13.97 -0.97 -4.70
C ARG A 221 -13.03 -2.16 -4.71
N LEU A 222 -12.06 -2.22 -5.62
CA LEU A 222 -11.02 -3.26 -5.61
C LEU A 222 -10.18 -3.21 -4.32
N THR A 223 -9.83 -2.01 -3.83
CA THR A 223 -9.06 -1.87 -2.58
C THR A 223 -9.85 -2.19 -1.31
N LEU A 224 -11.19 -2.22 -1.39
CA LEU A 224 -12.09 -2.59 -0.30
C LEU A 224 -12.44 -4.10 -0.31
N SER A 225 -11.95 -4.87 -1.27
CA SER A 225 -12.31 -6.29 -1.45
C SER A 225 -11.08 -7.22 -1.45
N SER A 226 -11.34 -8.52 -1.59
CA SER A 226 -10.31 -9.53 -1.83
C SER A 226 -9.48 -9.29 -3.10
N ALA A 227 -9.99 -8.52 -4.07
CA ALA A 227 -9.26 -8.16 -5.30
C ALA A 227 -7.98 -7.38 -4.99
N GLY A 228 -8.02 -6.45 -4.02
CA GLY A 228 -6.83 -5.72 -3.58
C GLY A 228 -5.73 -6.63 -3.04
N ASN A 229 -6.10 -7.73 -2.37
CA ASN A 229 -5.16 -8.76 -1.94
C ASN A 229 -4.59 -9.55 -3.12
N SER A 230 -5.44 -9.93 -4.08
CA SER A 230 -5.02 -10.63 -5.29
C SER A 230 -4.07 -9.80 -6.16
N LEU A 231 -4.30 -8.50 -6.28
CA LEU A 231 -3.40 -7.56 -6.98
C LEU A 231 -2.01 -7.52 -6.33
N LYS A 232 -1.94 -7.39 -5.00
CA LYS A 232 -0.66 -7.45 -4.24
C LYS A 232 0.04 -8.80 -4.44
N ALA A 233 -0.71 -9.91 -4.39
CA ALA A 233 -0.14 -11.25 -4.54
C ALA A 233 0.42 -11.49 -5.95
N GLY A 234 -0.26 -10.99 -6.99
CA GLY A 234 0.23 -11.01 -8.36
C GLY A 234 1.54 -10.23 -8.51
N TRP A 235 1.60 -9.03 -7.95
CA TRP A 235 2.80 -8.20 -7.97
C TRP A 235 3.98 -8.86 -7.26
N ARG A 236 3.75 -9.45 -6.08
CA ARG A 236 4.75 -10.23 -5.34
C ARG A 236 5.29 -11.41 -6.15
N ARG A 237 4.43 -12.15 -6.85
CA ARG A 237 4.86 -13.26 -7.72
C ARG A 237 5.81 -12.75 -8.82
N MET A 238 5.47 -11.65 -9.46
CA MET A 238 6.28 -11.05 -10.52
C MET A 238 7.70 -10.69 -10.03
N ILE A 239 7.84 -10.07 -8.86
CA ILE A 239 9.17 -9.77 -8.29
C ILE A 239 9.96 -11.01 -7.92
N SER A 240 9.29 -12.04 -7.39
CA SER A 240 9.99 -13.28 -7.04
C SER A 240 10.60 -13.98 -8.26
N THR A 241 10.02 -13.76 -9.45
CA THR A 241 10.53 -14.28 -10.72
C THR A 241 11.52 -13.33 -11.39
N PHE A 242 11.57 -12.06 -11.00
CA PHE A 242 12.45 -11.07 -11.59
C PHE A 242 13.90 -11.29 -11.16
N ARG A 243 14.79 -11.45 -12.15
CA ARG A 243 16.24 -11.38 -11.95
C ARG A 243 16.73 -10.07 -12.57
N PRO A 244 17.17 -9.08 -11.77
CA PRO A 244 17.85 -7.93 -12.35
C PRO A 244 19.11 -8.42 -13.07
N ALA A 245 19.39 -7.83 -14.23
CA ALA A 245 20.67 -8.02 -14.90
C ALA A 245 21.79 -7.66 -13.90
N HIS A 246 22.81 -8.51 -13.81
CA HIS A 246 23.98 -8.22 -13.00
C HIS A 246 24.55 -6.86 -13.41
N THR A 247 24.67 -5.93 -12.47
CA THR A 247 25.54 -4.77 -12.63
C THR A 247 26.94 -5.33 -12.84
N VAL A 248 27.47 -5.19 -14.06
CA VAL A 248 28.87 -5.47 -14.36
C VAL A 248 29.66 -4.49 -13.51
N THR A 249 30.32 -5.01 -12.47
CA THR A 249 31.38 -4.27 -11.80
C THR A 249 32.46 -4.03 -12.86
N HIS A 250 32.64 -2.79 -13.26
CA HIS A 250 33.84 -2.36 -13.97
C HIS A 250 35.03 -2.52 -12.99
N GLU A 251 35.62 -3.71 -12.96
CA GLU A 251 37.02 -3.85 -12.61
C GLU A 251 37.82 -3.57 -13.89
N GLY A 252 38.51 -2.44 -13.92
CA GLY A 252 39.40 -2.09 -15.02
C GLY A 252 39.82 -0.63 -15.02
N MET A 253 40.71 -0.25 -14.10
CA MET A 253 42.03 0.37 -14.34
C MET A 253 42.65 0.87 -13.03
#